data_AF-A0A1Y2F5X6-F1
#
_entry.id   AF-A0A1Y2F5X6-F1
#
_cell.length_a   1.000
_cell.length_b   1.000
_cell.length_c   1.000
_cell.angle_alpha   90.00
_cell.angle_beta   90.00
_cell.angle_gamma   90.00
#
_symmetry.space_group_name_H-M   'P 1'
#
loop_
_entity.id
_entity.type
_entity.pdbx_description
1 polymer ?
#
loop_
_entity_poly.entity_id
_entity_poly.type
_entity_poly.pdbx_seq_one_letter_code
_entity_poly.pdbx_strand_id
1 'polypeptide(L)'
;MAQTTEQTPLLSSTTAAPIAGAHYATARRFVLYQLVSLLSTVDGLCGTFALQRFNAKQVLAATYGATIDFHQGWLAGALLTGGGALAGLSCGIVFIVMMLHPSHHETRSTVVMKELGFTVVLLALLAACIFATVIFATGHATLYTPGLSKAIRHELLGELGSLRYKDSVPALLFIIIGWVMWLFLGASLLLVSMTGRHVLKNGPVLDAPKNLPERLAHRYLGPILVKVGLVTSL
;
A
#
# COMPACT_ATOMS: atom_id res chain seq x y z
N MET A 1 -53.02 30.48 -46.77
CA MET A 1 -52.25 29.23 -46.84
C MET A 1 -50.83 29.55 -46.39
N ALA A 2 -50.50 29.29 -45.13
CA ALA A 2 -49.16 29.43 -44.58
C ALA A 2 -48.71 28.04 -44.15
N GLN A 3 -47.66 27.51 -44.78
CA GLN A 3 -47.08 26.21 -44.44
C GLN A 3 -46.19 26.36 -43.21
N THR A 4 -46.60 25.69 -42.13
CA THR A 4 -45.84 25.51 -40.91
C THR A 4 -44.80 24.42 -41.14
N THR A 5 -43.52 24.79 -41.23
CA THR A 5 -42.41 23.83 -41.34
C THR A 5 -42.00 23.40 -39.94
N GLU A 6 -42.53 22.26 -39.52
CA GLU A 6 -42.19 21.57 -38.28
C GLU A 6 -40.78 20.96 -38.40
N GLN A 7 -39.76 21.64 -37.87
CA GLN A 7 -38.42 21.06 -37.71
C GLN A 7 -38.36 20.31 -36.39
N THR A 8 -38.52 18.99 -36.45
CA THR A 8 -38.20 18.05 -35.38
C THR A 8 -36.67 17.94 -35.27
N PRO A 9 -36.02 18.36 -34.17
CA PRO A 9 -34.60 18.09 -33.98
C PRO A 9 -34.41 16.60 -33.66
N LEU A 10 -33.72 15.92 -34.57
CA LEU A 10 -33.20 14.58 -34.43
C LEU A 10 -32.42 14.44 -33.10
N LEU A 11 -32.88 13.54 -32.24
CA LEU A 11 -32.13 13.04 -31.09
C LEU A 11 -30.79 12.49 -31.57
N SER A 12 -29.72 13.27 -31.34
CA SER A 12 -28.35 12.84 -31.53
C SER A 12 -28.03 11.71 -30.53
N SER A 13 -28.11 10.48 -31.01
CA SER A 13 -27.59 9.30 -30.34
C SER A 13 -26.06 9.36 -30.34
N THR A 14 -25.48 10.21 -29.49
CA THR A 14 -24.02 10.35 -29.39
C THR A 14 -23.58 10.13 -27.95
N THR A 15 -22.87 9.02 -27.74
CA THR A 15 -21.90 8.74 -26.65
C THR A 15 -22.42 8.56 -25.21
N ALA A 16 -23.10 7.43 -24.94
CA ALA A 16 -23.27 6.90 -23.58
C ALA A 16 -22.05 6.07 -23.07
N ALA A 17 -20.91 6.09 -23.78
CA ALA A 17 -19.74 5.27 -23.48
C ALA A 17 -18.73 5.76 -22.39
N PRO A 18 -18.68 7.05 -21.95
CA PRO A 18 -17.61 7.48 -21.04
C PRO A 18 -17.87 7.17 -19.55
N ILE A 19 -19.12 6.94 -19.15
CA ILE A 19 -19.50 6.81 -17.73
C ILE A 19 -19.05 5.48 -17.12
N ALA A 20 -19.10 4.39 -17.90
CA ALA A 20 -18.68 3.07 -17.42
C ALA A 20 -17.18 3.03 -17.09
N GLY A 21 -16.32 3.60 -17.93
CA GLY A 21 -14.86 3.58 -17.76
C GLY A 21 -14.36 4.29 -16.50
N ALA A 22 -15.02 5.40 -16.11
CA ALA A 22 -14.68 6.15 -14.90
C ALA A 22 -14.96 5.35 -13.62
N HIS A 23 -16.10 4.66 -13.54
CA HIS A 23 -16.45 3.81 -12.39
C HIS A 23 -15.49 2.62 -12.21
N TYR A 24 -15.07 1.99 -13.31
CA TYR A 24 -14.11 0.87 -13.24
C TYR A 24 -12.71 1.32 -12.78
N ALA A 25 -12.27 2.53 -13.15
CA ALA A 25 -10.98 3.07 -12.72
C ALA A 25 -10.96 3.37 -11.21
N THR A 26 -12.06 3.86 -10.65
CA THR A 26 -12.20 4.13 -9.22
C THR A 26 -12.17 2.85 -8.39
N ALA A 27 -12.93 1.81 -8.79
CA ALA A 27 -12.95 0.52 -8.09
C ALA A 27 -11.57 -0.17 -8.07
N ARG A 28 -10.80 -0.09 -9.16
CA ARG A 28 -9.45 -0.67 -9.21
C ARG A 28 -8.48 0.04 -8.27
N ARG A 29 -8.57 1.37 -8.14
CA ARG A 29 -7.73 2.12 -7.19
C ARG A 29 -8.05 1.77 -5.74
N PHE A 30 -9.34 1.59 -5.43
CA PHE A 30 -9.78 1.15 -4.11
C PHE A 30 -9.12 -0.16 -3.67
N VAL A 31 -9.11 -1.17 -4.55
CA VAL A 31 -8.48 -2.46 -4.26
C VAL A 31 -6.98 -2.31 -4.04
N LEU A 32 -6.29 -1.54 -4.88
CA LEU A 32 -4.83 -1.39 -4.78
C LEU A 32 -4.40 -0.64 -3.51
N TYR A 33 -5.10 0.44 -3.14
CA TYR A 33 -4.81 1.14 -1.89
C TYR A 33 -5.02 0.24 -0.67
N GLN A 34 -6.08 -0.54 -0.66
CA GLN A 34 -6.34 -1.51 0.39
C GLN A 34 -5.26 -2.59 0.47
N LEU A 35 -4.82 -3.11 -0.68
CA LEU A 35 -3.72 -4.09 -0.72
C LEU A 35 -2.43 -3.50 -0.14
N VAL A 36 -2.06 -2.26 -0.49
CA VAL A 36 -0.86 -1.60 0.08
C VAL A 36 -1.00 -1.40 1.59
N SER A 37 -2.15 -0.92 2.08
CA SER A 37 -2.38 -0.73 3.52
C SER A 37 -2.37 -2.05 4.30
N LEU A 38 -2.94 -3.13 3.75
CA LEU A 38 -2.89 -4.46 4.35
C LEU A 38 -1.47 -5.02 4.37
N LEU A 39 -0.75 -4.96 3.25
CA LEU A 39 0.65 -5.41 3.17
C LEU A 39 1.55 -4.65 4.13
N SER A 40 1.36 -3.33 4.26
CA SER A 40 2.05 -2.48 5.24
C SER A 40 1.82 -2.94 6.68
N THR A 41 0.59 -3.36 7.01
CA THR A 41 0.27 -3.89 8.33
C THR A 41 0.96 -5.23 8.58
N VAL A 42 0.93 -6.13 7.59
CA VAL A 42 1.61 -7.44 7.68
C VAL A 42 3.13 -7.25 7.79
N ASP A 43 3.70 -6.32 7.03
CA ASP A 43 5.11 -5.94 7.09
C ASP A 43 5.51 -5.51 8.51
N GLY A 44 4.73 -4.61 9.12
CA GLY A 44 4.96 -4.16 10.51
C GLY A 44 4.86 -5.30 11.54
N LEU A 45 3.93 -6.25 11.35
CA LEU A 45 3.81 -7.43 12.21
C LEU A 45 5.02 -8.36 12.05
N CYS A 46 5.47 -8.61 10.80
CA CYS A 46 6.66 -9.40 10.52
C CYS A 46 7.93 -8.76 11.09
N GLY A 47 8.09 -7.44 10.94
CA GLY A 47 9.19 -6.68 11.51
C GLY A 47 9.22 -6.78 13.04
N THR A 48 8.06 -6.60 13.69
CA THR A 48 7.93 -6.74 15.15
C THR A 48 8.28 -8.15 15.62
N PHE A 49 7.80 -9.18 14.92
CA PHE A 49 8.11 -10.58 15.25
C PHE A 49 9.59 -10.91 15.09
N ALA A 50 10.25 -10.36 14.06
CA ALA A 50 11.69 -10.50 13.87
C ALA A 50 12.49 -9.84 15.02
N LEU A 51 12.09 -8.62 15.43
CA LEU A 51 12.71 -7.92 16.55
C LEU A 51 12.57 -8.68 17.87
N GLN A 52 11.40 -9.28 18.14
CA GLN A 52 11.20 -10.11 19.33
C GLN A 52 12.18 -11.30 19.36
N ARG A 53 12.46 -11.91 18.20
CA ARG A 53 13.45 -13.00 18.11
C ARG A 53 14.89 -12.52 18.34
N PHE A 54 15.26 -11.35 17.84
CA PHE A 54 16.58 -10.79 18.13
C PHE A 54 16.74 -10.49 19.62
N ASN A 55 15.70 -9.94 20.26
CA ASN A 55 15.71 -9.71 21.70
C ASN A 55 15.84 -11.03 22.49
N ALA A 56 15.11 -12.08 22.11
CA ALA A 56 15.24 -13.39 22.74
C ALA A 56 16.67 -13.95 22.65
N LYS A 57 17.34 -13.79 21.50
CA LYS A 57 18.75 -14.18 21.33
C LYS A 57 19.70 -13.34 22.18
N GLN A 58 19.45 -12.04 22.33
CA GLN A 58 20.25 -11.17 23.19
C GLN A 58 20.10 -11.55 24.68
N VAL A 59 18.87 -11.83 25.12
CA VAL A 59 18.60 -12.28 26.49
C VAL A 59 19.32 -13.61 26.77
N LEU A 60 19.26 -14.56 25.82
CA LEU A 60 19.97 -15.83 25.94
C LEU A 60 21.49 -15.64 25.97
N ALA A 61 22.06 -14.78 25.13
CA ALA A 61 23.50 -14.50 25.21
C ALA A 61 23.90 -13.90 26.57
N ALA A 62 23.05 -13.02 27.11
CA ALA A 62 23.29 -12.38 28.39
C ALA A 62 23.30 -13.36 29.57
N THR A 63 22.50 -14.45 29.53
CA THR A 63 22.54 -15.49 30.59
C THR A 63 23.88 -16.21 30.66
N TYR A 64 24.63 -16.24 29.55
CA TYR A 64 25.97 -16.81 29.48
C TYR A 64 27.08 -15.74 29.64
N GLY A 65 26.74 -14.49 29.94
CA GLY A 65 27.72 -13.39 30.04
C GLY A 65 28.30 -12.94 28.69
N ALA A 66 27.63 -13.28 27.58
CA ALA A 66 27.98 -12.82 26.24
C ALA A 66 27.04 -11.69 25.78
N THR A 67 27.44 -10.94 24.76
CA THR A 67 26.60 -9.92 24.12
C THR A 67 26.54 -10.13 22.61
N ILE A 68 25.38 -9.86 22.01
CA ILE A 68 25.21 -9.95 20.55
C ILE A 68 24.80 -8.59 19.99
N ASP A 69 25.55 -8.13 19.01
CA ASP A 69 25.24 -6.91 18.27
C ASP A 69 24.48 -7.24 16.97
N PHE A 70 23.28 -6.66 16.87
CA PHE A 70 22.34 -6.76 15.76
C PHE A 70 22.15 -5.43 15.02
N HIS A 71 23.01 -4.43 15.23
CA HIS A 71 22.79 -3.04 14.79
C HIS A 71 22.40 -2.91 13.32
N GLN A 72 23.11 -3.61 12.43
CA GLN A 72 22.83 -3.58 10.98
C GLN A 72 21.46 -4.18 10.63
N GLY A 73 21.11 -5.32 11.24
CA GLY A 73 19.81 -5.96 11.02
C GLY A 73 18.66 -5.12 11.58
N TRP A 74 18.87 -4.46 12.73
CA TRP A 74 17.90 -3.55 13.33
C TRP A 74 17.65 -2.32 12.46
N LEU A 75 18.72 -1.68 11.98
CA LEU A 75 18.64 -0.52 11.09
C LEU A 75 17.91 -0.86 9.78
N ALA A 76 18.29 -1.97 9.14
CA ALA A 76 17.63 -2.46 7.94
C ALA A 76 16.13 -2.76 8.17
N GLY A 77 15.81 -3.42 9.29
CA GLY A 77 14.43 -3.72 9.68
C GLY A 77 13.60 -2.46 9.92
N ALA A 78 14.15 -1.49 10.64
CA ALA A 78 13.49 -0.24 10.97
C ALA A 78 13.22 0.61 9.71
N LEU A 79 14.19 0.72 8.80
CA LEU A 79 14.03 1.46 7.55
C LEU A 79 12.94 0.86 6.66
N LEU A 80 12.93 -0.47 6.49
CA LEU A 80 11.91 -1.14 5.69
C LEU A 80 10.52 -1.00 6.32
N THR A 81 10.40 -1.22 7.63
CA THR A 81 9.13 -1.05 8.37
C THR A 81 8.63 0.39 8.28
N GLY A 82 9.53 1.37 8.44
CA GLY A 82 9.19 2.80 8.33
C GLY A 82 8.74 3.19 6.93
N GLY A 83 9.44 2.72 5.88
CA GLY A 83 9.03 2.92 4.50
C GLY A 83 7.68 2.26 4.18
N GLY A 84 7.47 1.05 4.71
CA GLY A 84 6.21 0.33 4.62
C GLY A 84 5.05 1.05 5.30
N ALA A 85 5.27 1.56 6.51
CA ALA A 85 4.28 2.36 7.24
C ALA A 85 3.90 3.64 6.49
N LEU A 86 4.87 4.36 5.91
CA LEU A 86 4.60 5.54 5.08
C LEU A 86 3.78 5.19 3.82
N ALA A 87 4.08 4.06 3.17
CA ALA A 87 3.30 3.55 2.04
C ALA A 87 1.85 3.21 2.45
N GLY A 88 1.69 2.49 3.55
CA GLY A 88 0.37 2.11 4.08
C GLY A 88 -0.47 3.31 4.50
N LEU A 89 0.15 4.30 5.18
CA LEU A 89 -0.51 5.52 5.62
C LEU A 89 -0.92 6.40 4.43
N SER A 90 -0.02 6.60 3.45
CA SER A 90 -0.35 7.40 2.27
C SER A 90 -1.50 6.81 1.46
N CYS A 91 -1.50 5.49 1.20
CA CYS A 91 -2.61 4.78 0.58
C CYS A 91 -3.89 4.83 1.44
N GLY A 92 -3.76 4.62 2.75
CA GLY A 92 -4.89 4.60 3.69
C GLY A 92 -5.59 5.95 3.79
N ILE A 93 -4.84 7.05 3.88
CA ILE A 93 -5.38 8.40 3.91
C ILE A 93 -6.15 8.69 2.61
N VAL A 94 -5.56 8.38 1.45
CA VAL A 94 -6.23 8.60 0.16
C VAL A 94 -7.49 7.74 0.05
N PHE A 95 -7.45 6.50 0.51
CA PHE A 95 -8.61 5.62 0.59
C PHE A 95 -9.74 6.22 1.45
N ILE A 96 -9.42 6.68 2.66
CA ILE A 96 -10.41 7.28 3.58
C ILE A 96 -11.01 8.54 2.95
N VAL A 97 -10.18 9.41 2.37
CA VAL A 97 -10.66 10.63 1.69
C VAL A 97 -11.60 10.29 0.54
N MET A 98 -11.29 9.27 -0.26
CA MET A 98 -12.17 8.80 -1.35
C MET A 98 -13.48 8.19 -0.84
N MET A 99 -13.48 7.51 0.31
CA MET A 99 -14.71 7.00 0.93
C MET A 99 -15.60 8.11 1.48
N LEU A 100 -15.00 9.10 2.16
CA LEU A 100 -15.75 10.19 2.79
C LEU A 100 -16.27 11.21 1.78
N HIS A 101 -15.55 11.41 0.67
CA HIS A 101 -15.89 12.40 -0.35
C HIS A 101 -15.91 11.78 -1.76
N PRO A 102 -16.86 10.88 -2.06
CA PRO A 102 -16.91 10.17 -3.34
C PRO A 102 -17.15 11.07 -4.55
N SER A 103 -17.80 12.23 -4.36
CA SER A 103 -18.15 13.20 -5.41
C SER A 103 -17.16 14.36 -5.53
N HIS A 104 -16.03 14.33 -4.83
CA HIS A 104 -15.08 15.43 -4.87
C HIS A 104 -14.32 15.45 -6.20
N HIS A 105 -14.56 16.47 -7.02
CA HIS A 105 -13.81 16.66 -8.25
C HIS A 105 -12.32 16.85 -7.94
N GLU A 106 -11.46 16.01 -8.52
CA GLU A 106 -10.00 16.15 -8.34
C GLU A 106 -9.51 17.39 -9.09
N THR A 107 -8.89 18.33 -8.37
CA THR A 107 -8.23 19.48 -8.97
C THR A 107 -6.83 19.09 -9.46
N ARG A 108 -6.30 19.79 -10.48
CA ARG A 108 -4.93 19.56 -10.99
C ARG A 108 -3.88 19.59 -9.88
N SER A 109 -4.01 20.54 -8.94
CA SER A 109 -3.07 20.66 -7.81
C SER A 109 -3.12 19.45 -6.89
N THR A 110 -4.32 18.91 -6.60
CA THR A 110 -4.45 17.71 -5.75
C THR A 110 -3.86 16.47 -6.40
N VAL A 111 -4.01 16.32 -7.72
CA VAL A 111 -3.40 15.22 -8.48
C VAL A 111 -1.88 15.30 -8.39
N VAL A 112 -1.29 16.46 -8.71
CA VAL A 112 0.16 16.65 -8.68
C VAL A 112 0.73 16.41 -7.28
N MET A 113 0.02 16.86 -6.24
CA MET A 113 0.44 16.64 -4.86
C MET A 113 0.41 15.15 -4.48
N LYS A 114 -0.60 14.40 -4.94
CA LYS A 114 -0.67 12.94 -4.76
C LYS A 114 0.45 12.24 -5.52
N GLU A 115 0.68 12.59 -6.79
CA GLU A 115 1.75 12.01 -7.61
C GLU A 115 3.12 12.23 -6.96
N LEU A 116 3.42 13.45 -6.53
CA LEU A 116 4.69 13.78 -5.89
C LEU A 116 4.84 13.02 -4.56
N GLY A 117 3.79 13.02 -3.73
CA GLY A 117 3.80 12.30 -2.45
C GLY A 117 4.02 10.80 -2.63
N PHE A 118 3.26 10.17 -3.51
CA PHE A 118 3.43 8.74 -3.83
C PHE A 118 4.80 8.43 -4.43
N THR A 119 5.35 9.32 -5.26
CA THR A 119 6.68 9.15 -5.85
C THR A 119 7.77 9.18 -4.78
N VAL A 120 7.71 10.14 -3.84
CA VAL A 120 8.68 10.22 -2.74
C VAL A 120 8.61 8.97 -1.86
N VAL A 121 7.42 8.53 -1.49
CA VAL A 121 7.23 7.32 -0.68
C VAL A 121 7.68 6.07 -1.44
N LEU A 122 7.42 5.97 -2.75
CA LEU A 122 7.86 4.86 -3.59
C LEU A 122 9.39 4.76 -3.66
N LEU A 123 10.08 5.89 -3.79
CA LEU A 123 11.55 5.94 -3.81
C LEU A 123 12.15 5.64 -2.44
N ALA A 124 11.55 6.16 -1.36
CA ALA A 124 11.98 5.86 0.00
C ALA A 124 11.82 4.37 0.32
N LEU A 125 10.69 3.77 -0.05
CA LEU A 125 10.46 2.33 0.11
C LEU A 125 11.41 1.50 -0.77
N LEU A 126 11.70 1.94 -2.01
CA LEU A 126 12.68 1.27 -2.88
C LEU A 126 14.07 1.24 -2.22
N ALA A 127 14.53 2.39 -1.72
CA ALA A 127 15.82 2.49 -1.05
C ALA A 127 15.87 1.58 0.19
N ALA A 128 14.80 1.56 0.98
CA ALA A 128 14.68 0.68 2.14
C ALA A 128 14.69 -0.81 1.75
N CYS A 129 13.96 -1.21 0.71
CA CYS A 129 13.95 -2.58 0.19
C CYS A 129 15.34 -3.02 -0.29
N ILE A 130 16.04 -2.18 -1.05
CA ILE A 130 17.40 -2.47 -1.54
C ILE A 130 18.35 -2.60 -0.35
N PHE A 131 18.35 -1.64 0.55
CA PHE A 131 19.22 -1.63 1.73
C PHE A 131 18.99 -2.87 2.60
N ALA A 132 17.72 -3.18 2.91
CA ALA A 132 17.36 -4.38 3.66
C ALA A 132 17.80 -5.65 2.93
N THR A 133 17.55 -5.76 1.63
CA THR A 133 17.96 -6.94 0.85
C THR A 133 19.47 -7.17 0.93
N VAL A 134 20.28 -6.13 0.79
CA VAL A 134 21.75 -6.23 0.86
C VAL A 134 22.20 -6.65 2.26
N ILE A 135 21.68 -6.00 3.31
CA ILE A 135 22.08 -6.30 4.70
C ILE A 135 21.65 -7.70 5.10
N PHE A 136 20.42 -8.13 4.79
CA PHE A 136 19.95 -9.45 5.16
C PHE A 136 20.61 -10.58 4.34
N ALA A 137 21.01 -10.31 3.10
CA ALA A 137 21.72 -11.28 2.26
C ALA A 137 23.19 -11.47 2.70
N THR A 138 23.88 -10.39 3.06
CA THR A 138 25.34 -10.39 3.32
C THR A 138 25.70 -10.34 4.80
N GLY A 139 24.82 -9.79 5.63
CA GLY A 139 25.05 -9.50 7.02
C GLY A 139 24.89 -10.70 7.95
N HIS A 140 25.51 -10.54 9.12
CA HIS A 140 25.43 -11.45 10.25
C HIS A 140 25.52 -10.63 11.54
N ALA A 141 25.01 -11.21 12.63
CA ALA A 141 25.20 -10.65 13.96
C ALA A 141 26.58 -11.01 14.51
N THR A 142 27.18 -10.10 15.28
CA THR A 142 28.48 -10.34 15.94
C THR A 142 28.24 -10.74 17.39
N LEU A 143 28.81 -11.89 17.77
CA LEU A 143 28.77 -12.41 19.13
C LEU A 143 30.08 -12.05 19.84
N TYR A 144 29.98 -11.30 20.94
CA TYR A 144 31.09 -10.96 21.82
C TYR A 144 31.05 -11.86 23.06
N THR A 145 32.09 -12.66 23.24
CA THR A 145 32.18 -13.64 24.34
C THR A 145 33.47 -13.40 25.15
N PRO A 146 33.54 -12.32 25.96
CA PRO A 146 34.72 -12.05 26.77
C PRO A 146 34.88 -13.14 27.85
N GLY A 147 36.03 -13.82 27.88
CA GLY A 147 36.38 -14.75 28.96
C GLY A 147 35.68 -16.12 28.96
N LEU A 148 34.83 -16.43 27.97
CA LEU A 148 34.11 -17.72 27.92
C LEU A 148 35.00 -18.89 27.46
N SER A 149 34.86 -20.02 28.16
CA SER A 149 35.53 -21.28 27.80
C SER A 149 35.06 -21.78 26.41
N LYS A 150 35.87 -22.57 25.72
CA LYS A 150 35.51 -23.12 24.40
C LYS A 150 34.26 -24.00 24.44
N ALA A 151 34.06 -24.75 25.53
CA ALA A 151 32.91 -25.62 25.70
C ALA A 151 31.60 -24.82 25.78
N ILE A 152 31.56 -23.77 26.62
CA ILE A 152 30.37 -22.93 26.80
C ILE A 152 30.07 -22.14 25.51
N ARG A 153 31.10 -21.73 24.76
CA ARG A 153 30.90 -21.08 23.45
C ARG A 153 30.23 -22.01 22.43
N HIS A 154 30.60 -23.29 22.42
CA HIS A 154 29.97 -24.26 21.52
C HIS A 154 28.52 -24.55 21.91
N GLU A 155 28.23 -24.65 23.21
CA GLU A 155 26.87 -24.80 23.74
C GLU A 155 26.00 -23.60 23.36
N LEU A 156 26.48 -22.37 23.64
CA LEU A 156 25.78 -21.13 23.33
C LEU A 156 25.52 -20.97 21.82
N LEU A 157 26.49 -21.31 20.95
CA LEU A 157 26.29 -21.30 19.50
C LEU A 157 25.28 -22.36 19.04
N GLY A 158 25.22 -23.51 19.73
CA GLY A 158 24.23 -24.54 19.50
C GLY A 158 22.81 -24.05 19.79
N GLU A 159 22.62 -23.34 20.91
CA GLU A 159 21.31 -22.82 21.31
C GLU A 159 20.87 -21.59 20.49
N LEU A 160 21.79 -20.67 20.19
CA LEU A 160 21.51 -19.49 19.37
C LEU A 160 21.19 -19.81 17.91
N GLY A 161 21.68 -20.95 17.43
CA GLY A 161 21.66 -21.33 16.02
C GLY A 161 22.41 -20.33 15.13
N SER A 162 22.01 -20.24 13.86
CA SER A 162 22.68 -19.34 12.91
C SER A 162 22.51 -17.86 13.30
N LEU A 163 23.62 -17.12 13.25
CA LEU A 163 23.70 -15.65 13.40
C LEU A 163 23.56 -14.93 12.04
N ARG A 164 23.48 -15.67 10.93
CA ARG A 164 23.31 -15.08 9.60
C ARG A 164 21.86 -14.64 9.44
N TYR A 165 21.66 -13.42 8.95
CA TYR A 165 20.31 -12.88 8.82
C TYR A 165 19.46 -13.62 7.79
N LYS A 166 20.08 -14.07 6.69
CA LYS A 166 19.43 -14.84 5.63
C LYS A 166 18.81 -16.18 6.08
N ASP A 167 19.30 -16.76 7.17
CA ASP A 167 18.82 -18.08 7.64
C ASP A 167 17.53 -17.92 8.46
N SER A 168 17.14 -16.69 8.79
CA SER A 168 15.91 -16.40 9.50
C SER A 168 14.73 -16.25 8.53
N VAL A 169 13.81 -17.22 8.55
CA VAL A 169 12.57 -17.21 7.74
C VAL A 169 11.77 -15.90 7.88
N PRO A 170 11.59 -15.33 9.09
CA PRO A 170 10.85 -14.08 9.24
C PRO A 170 11.49 -12.91 8.48
N ALA A 171 12.82 -12.84 8.44
CA ALA A 171 13.51 -11.79 7.71
C ALA A 171 13.34 -11.92 6.20
N LEU A 172 13.36 -13.15 5.69
CA LEU A 172 13.13 -13.40 4.27
C LEU A 172 11.70 -13.03 3.85
N LEU A 173 10.70 -13.42 4.66
CA LEU A 173 9.30 -13.04 4.42
C LEU A 173 9.12 -11.52 4.45
N PHE A 174 9.73 -10.86 5.42
CA PHE A 174 9.70 -9.40 5.57
C PHE A 174 10.22 -8.68 4.32
N ILE A 175 11.35 -9.12 3.75
CA ILE A 175 11.89 -8.55 2.50
C ILE A 175 10.98 -8.80 1.31
N ILE A 176 10.42 -10.02 1.18
CA ILE A 176 9.50 -10.36 0.09
C ILE A 176 8.26 -9.46 0.14
N ILE A 177 7.66 -9.29 1.32
CA ILE A 177 6.49 -8.43 1.52
C ILE A 177 6.83 -6.98 1.15
N GLY A 178 8.00 -6.49 1.56
CA GLY A 178 8.50 -5.16 1.17
C GLY A 178 8.55 -4.95 -0.36
N TRP A 179 9.10 -5.91 -1.11
CA TRP A 179 9.14 -5.84 -2.57
C TRP A 179 7.76 -5.92 -3.22
N VAL A 180 6.88 -6.80 -2.72
CA VAL A 180 5.51 -6.92 -3.22
C VAL A 180 4.73 -5.62 -2.98
N MET A 181 4.86 -5.05 -1.77
CA MET A 181 4.27 -3.76 -1.42
C MET A 181 4.78 -2.64 -2.32
N TRP A 182 6.07 -2.60 -2.62
CA TRP A 182 6.65 -1.62 -3.55
C TRP A 182 6.02 -1.71 -4.95
N LEU A 183 5.82 -2.92 -5.48
CA LEU A 183 5.15 -3.13 -6.78
C LEU A 183 3.71 -2.60 -6.77
N PHE A 184 2.95 -2.89 -5.71
CA PHE A 184 1.56 -2.41 -5.58
C PHE A 184 1.47 -0.89 -5.41
N LEU A 185 2.43 -0.29 -4.69
CA LEU A 185 2.54 1.16 -4.57
C LEU A 185 2.86 1.80 -5.94
N GLY A 186 3.75 1.20 -6.72
CA GLY A 186 4.07 1.64 -8.09
C GLY A 186 2.85 1.56 -9.01
N ALA A 187 2.10 0.46 -8.96
CA ALA A 187 0.85 0.32 -9.71
C ALA A 187 -0.20 1.37 -9.30
N SER A 188 -0.28 1.69 -8.00
CA SER A 188 -1.15 2.73 -7.47
C SER A 188 -0.78 4.11 -7.99
N LEU A 189 0.52 4.46 -7.99
CA LEU A 189 1.02 5.70 -8.57
C LEU A 189 0.68 5.82 -10.05
N LEU A 190 0.89 4.76 -10.84
CA LEU A 190 0.57 4.76 -12.27
C LEU A 190 -0.92 5.05 -12.52
N LEU A 191 -1.82 4.47 -11.72
CA LEU A 191 -3.25 4.75 -11.85
C LEU A 191 -3.61 6.19 -11.46
N VAL A 192 -3.01 6.74 -10.42
CA VAL A 192 -3.18 8.16 -10.07
C VAL A 192 -2.74 9.04 -11.24
N SER A 193 -1.59 8.75 -11.85
CA SER A 193 -1.07 9.52 -12.97
C SER A 193 -1.91 9.42 -14.24
N MET A 194 -2.37 8.23 -14.59
CA MET A 194 -3.28 8.06 -15.74
C MET A 194 -4.55 8.87 -15.56
N THR A 195 -5.05 8.94 -14.32
CA THR A 195 -6.27 9.67 -14.02
C THR A 195 -6.06 11.17 -14.06
N GLY A 196 -4.95 11.64 -13.50
CA GLY A 196 -4.52 13.02 -13.60
C GLY A 196 -4.50 13.50 -15.05
N ARG A 197 -3.88 12.71 -15.94
CA ARG A 197 -3.83 13.00 -17.37
C ARG A 197 -5.20 12.98 -18.03
N HIS A 198 -6.08 12.06 -17.64
CA HIS A 198 -7.44 11.98 -18.17
C HIS A 198 -8.27 13.22 -17.76
N VAL A 199 -8.22 13.62 -16.49
CA VAL A 199 -8.92 14.83 -15.98
C VAL A 199 -8.39 16.09 -16.66
N LEU A 200 -7.08 16.17 -16.91
CA LEU A 200 -6.47 17.29 -17.63
C LEU A 200 -6.88 17.40 -19.09
N LYS A 201 -7.05 16.25 -19.77
CA LYS A 201 -7.38 16.21 -21.19
C LYS A 201 -8.89 16.34 -21.46
N ASN A 202 -9.72 15.73 -20.61
CA ASN A 202 -11.16 15.58 -20.84
C ASN A 202 -12.02 16.43 -19.90
N GLY A 203 -11.41 17.24 -19.02
CA GLY A 203 -12.10 17.96 -17.96
C GLY A 203 -12.46 17.07 -16.77
N PRO A 204 -12.94 17.63 -15.65
CA PRO A 204 -13.51 16.85 -14.57
C PRO A 204 -14.66 16.00 -15.12
N VAL A 205 -14.67 14.70 -14.80
CA VAL A 205 -15.81 13.83 -15.12
C VAL A 205 -16.98 14.39 -14.33
N LEU A 206 -17.82 15.19 -15.00
CA LEU A 206 -19.10 15.62 -14.47
C LEU A 206 -19.85 14.34 -14.11
N ASP A 207 -20.28 14.25 -12.85
CA ASP A 207 -21.19 13.22 -12.40
C ASP A 207 -22.38 13.13 -13.37
N ALA A 208 -22.96 11.94 -13.43
CA ALA A 208 -24.18 11.62 -14.16
C ALA A 208 -25.09 12.86 -14.28
N PRO A 209 -25.63 13.16 -15.49
CA PRO A 209 -26.43 14.35 -15.71
C PRO A 209 -27.42 14.48 -14.56
N LYS A 210 -27.55 15.68 -13.97
CA LYS A 210 -28.54 15.99 -12.89
C LYS A 210 -29.98 15.59 -13.25
N ASN A 211 -30.19 15.15 -14.49
CA ASN A 211 -31.42 14.70 -15.10
C ASN A 211 -31.40 13.19 -15.39
N LEU A 212 -30.59 12.39 -14.69
CA LEU A 212 -30.61 10.94 -14.87
C LEU A 212 -32.02 10.47 -14.44
N PRO A 213 -32.84 9.93 -15.36
CA PRO A 213 -34.19 9.53 -15.02
C PRO A 213 -34.14 8.55 -13.86
N GLU A 214 -34.98 8.78 -12.86
CA GLU A 214 -35.05 8.10 -11.55
C GLU A 214 -34.89 6.56 -11.63
N ARG A 215 -35.28 5.96 -12.76
CA ARG A 215 -35.14 4.54 -13.09
C ARG A 215 -33.70 4.03 -13.18
N LEU A 216 -32.72 4.88 -13.50
CA LEU A 216 -31.30 4.50 -13.58
C LEU A 216 -30.59 4.65 -12.23
N ALA A 217 -31.02 5.57 -11.36
CA ALA A 217 -30.46 5.71 -10.02
C ALA A 217 -30.62 4.43 -9.18
N HIS A 218 -31.80 3.79 -9.26
CA HIS A 218 -32.05 2.50 -8.59
C HIS A 218 -31.16 1.35 -9.10
N ARG A 219 -30.77 1.37 -10.38
CA ARG A 219 -29.96 0.30 -10.98
C ARG A 219 -28.48 0.38 -10.59
N TYR A 220 -27.98 1.58 -10.30
CA TYR A 220 -26.58 1.82 -9.95
C TYR A 220 -26.30 1.90 -8.44
N LEU A 221 -27.25 2.40 -7.64
CA LEU A 221 -27.11 2.52 -6.18
C LEU A 221 -27.59 1.28 -5.41
N GLY A 222 -28.49 0.48 -6.00
CA GLY A 222 -29.01 -0.75 -5.39
C GLY A 222 -27.95 -1.71 -4.83
N PRO A 223 -26.89 -2.08 -5.58
CA PRO A 223 -25.91 -3.04 -5.08
C PRO A 223 -24.91 -2.46 -4.07
N ILE A 224 -24.78 -1.14 -3.96
CA ILE A 224 -23.89 -0.48 -2.97
C ILE A 224 -24.60 -0.35 -1.62
N LEU A 225 -25.88 0.05 -1.62
CA LEU A 225 -26.68 0.15 -0.38
C LEU A 225 -26.99 -1.23 0.23
N VAL A 226 -27.18 -2.26 -0.60
CA VAL A 226 -27.40 -3.64 -0.13
C VAL A 226 -26.13 -4.25 0.47
N LYS A 227 -24.93 -3.90 -0.04
CA LYS A 227 -23.66 -4.41 0.50
C LYS A 227 -23.20 -3.73 1.79
N VAL A 228 -23.70 -2.54 2.10
CA VAL A 228 -23.37 -1.80 3.35
C VAL A 228 -24.34 -2.15 4.50
N GLY A 229 -25.31 -3.04 4.27
CA GLY A 229 -26.22 -3.51 5.33
C GLY A 229 -27.11 -2.41 5.91
N LEU A 230 -27.33 -1.33 5.16
CA LEU A 230 -28.02 -0.12 5.65
C LEU A 230 -29.49 -0.03 5.20
N VAL A 231 -30.06 -1.15 4.73
CA VAL A 231 -31.50 -1.27 4.46
C VAL A 231 -32.07 -2.38 5.34
N THR A 232 -32.22 -2.08 6.63
CA THR A 232 -33.25 -2.72 7.44
C THR A 232 -34.56 -2.03 7.12
N SER A 233 -35.34 -2.67 6.24
CA SER A 233 -36.80 -2.69 6.19
C SER A 233 -37.55 -1.45 6.69
N LEU A 234 -38.04 -0.66 5.73
CA LEU A 234 -39.34 0.02 5.79
C LEU A 234 -40.17 -0.47 4.60
#